data_AF-A0A7Y2DGB5-F1
#
_entry.id   AF-A0A7Y2DGB5-F1
#
_cell.length_a   1.000
_cell.length_b   1.000
_cell.length_c   1.000
_cell.angle_alpha   90.00
_cell.angle_beta   90.00
_cell.angle_gamma   90.00
#
_symmetry.space_group_name_H-M   'P 1'
#
loop_
_entity.id
_entity.type
_entity.pdbx_description
1 polymer ?
#
loop_
_entity_poly.entity_id
_entity_poly.type
_entity_poly.pdbx_seq_one_letter_code
_entity_poly.pdbx_strand_id
1 'polypeptide(L)'
;VHVNDVAGFIGPEVFKTKEQLVRCCLEDTVMGKLHGLTIGLDICSTLHMDVSLDDLDWCITQIMPANPAYLMALPTKNDPMLSYLTTSFSDHVRIREQFQYKVNDAMWDFFKKIKVIGADGRPTEHFGDPLWVYYNYLQAKGDNRTKAEIYAEGEKTMARIRDRGVPLAEGHGERIWDLEQELENQVKSLYEDAKVSIWTVLTEDFVKTIPETVPITTNSIDRKDYVYHPESGESLGSDAIQKLKALRNSWGESIPDIQFIISDGLNPRSLMDDGHLMPFLYGLKTTLKNKGYSVSPKNIVIEHGRVRAGYACGEILFSGHKIASQNKGIVHIIGERPGSGHHNFSAYLTAAPTSIWGKSGLVDHNISKVVSGISDTSLKPELATVQTMTILDRLFTTI
;
A
#
# COMPACT_ATOMS: atom_id res chain seq x y z
N VAL A 1 24.72 9.24 -16.03
CA VAL A 1 24.00 8.92 -14.78
C VAL A 1 22.61 9.52 -14.92
N HIS A 2 21.55 8.72 -14.71
CA HIS A 2 20.17 9.22 -14.65
C HIS A 2 19.82 9.42 -13.18
N VAL A 3 19.17 10.53 -12.87
CA VAL A 3 18.65 10.83 -11.51
C VAL A 3 17.15 10.99 -11.64
N ASN A 4 16.39 10.35 -10.77
CA ASN A 4 14.93 10.47 -10.74
C ASN A 4 14.52 11.01 -9.38
N ASP A 5 13.81 12.13 -9.36
CA ASP A 5 13.11 12.56 -8.17
C ASP A 5 11.73 11.88 -8.09
N VAL A 6 11.21 11.68 -6.87
CA VAL A 6 9.88 11.14 -6.61
C VAL A 6 9.10 12.15 -5.76
N ALA A 7 8.32 13.00 -6.43
CA ALA A 7 7.58 14.08 -5.79
C ALA A 7 6.16 13.63 -5.44
N GLY A 8 5.77 13.78 -4.17
CA GLY A 8 4.39 13.48 -3.71
C GLY A 8 4.19 12.10 -3.07
N PHE A 9 5.24 11.29 -2.93
CA PHE A 9 5.13 9.92 -2.42
C PHE A 9 4.88 9.81 -0.91
N ILE A 10 5.29 10.83 -0.14
CA ILE A 10 5.13 10.82 1.31
C ILE A 10 3.68 11.10 1.70
N GLY A 11 3.05 12.10 1.06
CA GLY A 11 1.65 12.47 1.30
C GLY A 11 1.46 13.90 1.80
N PRO A 12 0.30 14.20 2.45
CA PRO A 12 -0.06 15.53 2.95
C PRO A 12 0.83 16.02 4.10
N GLU A 13 1.70 15.17 4.64
CA GLU A 13 2.74 15.52 5.59
C GLU A 13 3.77 16.49 4.98
N VAL A 14 3.97 16.41 3.66
CA VAL A 14 4.92 17.25 2.92
C VAL A 14 4.22 18.16 1.90
N PHE A 15 3.27 17.61 1.12
CA PHE A 15 2.57 18.36 0.07
C PHE A 15 1.06 18.19 0.20
N LYS A 16 0.36 19.27 0.51
CA LYS A 16 -1.09 19.27 0.71
C LYS A 16 -1.87 19.59 -0.55
N THR A 17 -1.30 20.39 -1.46
CA THR A 17 -2.00 20.87 -2.67
C THR A 17 -1.24 20.53 -3.94
N LYS A 18 -1.98 20.46 -5.05
CA LYS A 18 -1.41 20.24 -6.39
C LYS A 18 -0.38 21.29 -6.80
N GLU A 19 -0.53 22.55 -6.36
CA GLU A 19 0.41 23.63 -6.63
C GLU A 19 1.74 23.40 -5.90
N GLN A 20 1.70 22.86 -4.68
CA GLN A 20 2.92 22.50 -3.94
C GLN A 20 3.66 21.36 -4.63
N LEU A 21 2.94 20.38 -5.18
CA LEU A 21 3.52 19.30 -5.96
C LEU A 21 4.21 19.83 -7.23
N VAL A 22 3.55 20.71 -7.99
CA VAL A 22 4.15 21.36 -9.17
C VAL A 22 5.40 22.16 -8.78
N ARG A 23 5.31 22.97 -7.71
CA ARG A 23 6.45 23.74 -7.21
C ARG A 23 7.66 22.84 -6.92
N CYS A 24 7.47 21.74 -6.20
CA CYS A 24 8.54 20.79 -5.87
C CYS A 24 9.18 20.23 -7.15
N CYS A 25 8.38 19.71 -8.08
CA CYS A 25 8.87 19.15 -9.33
C CYS A 25 9.70 20.15 -10.15
N LEU A 26 9.30 21.43 -10.16
CA LEU A 26 10.03 22.51 -10.83
C LEU A 26 11.33 22.86 -10.10
N GLU A 27 11.30 22.97 -8.76
CA GLU A 27 12.49 23.19 -7.92
C GLU A 27 13.53 22.08 -8.17
N ASP A 28 13.11 20.81 -8.13
CA ASP A 28 14.00 19.66 -8.34
C ASP A 28 14.54 19.60 -9.78
N THR A 29 13.69 19.86 -10.78
CA THR A 29 14.13 19.92 -12.19
C THR A 29 15.19 21.01 -12.41
N VAL A 30 14.99 22.20 -11.84
CA VAL A 30 15.98 23.30 -11.92
C VAL A 30 17.27 22.88 -11.26
N MET A 31 17.21 22.33 -10.04
CA MET A 31 18.40 21.90 -9.31
C MET A 31 19.16 20.81 -10.07
N GLY A 32 18.48 19.77 -10.58
CA GLY A 32 19.10 18.72 -11.37
C GLY A 32 19.79 19.26 -12.62
N LYS A 33 19.13 20.15 -13.36
CA LYS A 33 19.70 20.77 -14.57
C LYS A 33 20.88 21.68 -14.28
N LEU A 34 20.82 22.50 -13.23
CA LEU A 34 21.94 23.35 -12.81
C LEU A 34 23.18 22.54 -12.42
N HIS A 35 22.98 21.32 -11.89
CA HIS A 35 24.07 20.38 -11.60
C HIS A 35 24.56 19.61 -12.85
N GLY A 36 23.98 19.84 -14.02
CA GLY A 36 24.31 19.12 -15.25
C GLY A 36 23.83 17.66 -15.28
N LEU A 37 22.83 17.30 -14.46
CA LEU A 37 22.31 15.94 -14.36
C LEU A 37 21.19 15.69 -15.36
N THR A 38 21.12 14.45 -15.88
CA THR A 38 19.95 13.97 -16.61
C THR A 38 18.84 13.61 -15.61
N ILE A 39 18.07 14.63 -15.22
CA ILE A 39 17.00 14.49 -14.22
C ILE A 39 15.65 14.15 -14.86
N GLY A 40 15.00 13.12 -14.33
CA GLY A 40 13.60 12.78 -14.58
C GLY A 40 12.76 12.90 -13.29
N LEU A 41 11.46 12.71 -13.43
CA LEU A 41 10.51 12.83 -12.31
C LEU A 41 9.56 11.63 -12.27
N ASP A 42 9.22 11.20 -11.07
CA ASP A 42 7.96 10.51 -10.77
C ASP A 42 7.04 11.54 -10.11
N ILE A 43 6.07 12.04 -10.88
CA ILE A 43 5.06 13.00 -10.40
C ILE A 43 3.92 12.18 -9.84
N CYS A 44 3.79 12.18 -8.52
CA CYS A 44 2.92 11.25 -7.84
C CYS A 44 2.07 11.88 -6.74
N SER A 45 1.06 11.13 -6.31
CA SER A 45 0.18 11.49 -5.21
C SER A 45 -0.25 10.25 -4.45
N THR A 46 -0.15 10.29 -3.13
CA THR A 46 -0.75 9.24 -2.31
C THR A 46 -2.26 9.40 -2.24
N LEU A 47 -2.96 8.28 -2.01
CA LEU A 47 -4.43 8.27 -1.98
C LEU A 47 -5.05 9.12 -0.86
N HIS A 48 -4.25 9.56 0.11
CA HIS A 48 -4.68 10.40 1.23
C HIS A 48 -4.29 11.89 1.08
N MET A 49 -3.67 12.27 -0.05
CA MET A 49 -3.54 13.68 -0.44
C MET A 49 -4.84 14.21 -1.05
N ASP A 50 -5.05 15.52 -0.96
CA ASP A 50 -6.13 16.24 -1.65
C ASP A 50 -5.71 16.59 -3.10
N VAL A 51 -5.28 15.57 -3.83
CA VAL A 51 -4.91 15.63 -5.25
C VAL A 51 -5.69 14.52 -5.95
N SER A 52 -6.55 14.93 -6.89
CA SER A 52 -7.33 14.01 -7.71
C SER A 52 -6.55 13.48 -8.91
N LEU A 53 -7.13 12.51 -9.64
CA LEU A 53 -6.58 12.05 -10.91
C LEU A 53 -6.47 13.21 -11.92
N ASP A 54 -7.49 14.08 -11.96
CA ASP A 54 -7.50 15.28 -12.81
C ASP A 54 -6.47 16.32 -12.37
N ASP A 55 -6.29 16.49 -11.06
CA ASP A 55 -5.24 17.37 -10.53
C ASP A 55 -3.85 16.84 -10.87
N LEU A 56 -3.65 15.52 -10.85
CA LEU A 56 -2.39 14.89 -11.25
C LEU A 56 -2.12 15.13 -12.74
N ASP A 57 -3.13 15.02 -13.60
CA ASP A 57 -3.03 15.36 -15.03
C ASP A 57 -2.69 16.83 -15.25
N TRP A 58 -3.29 17.71 -14.45
CA TRP A 58 -2.96 19.12 -14.43
C TRP A 58 -1.50 19.34 -14.01
N CYS A 59 -1.03 18.71 -12.93
CA CYS A 59 0.36 18.80 -12.45
C CYS A 59 1.34 18.40 -13.55
N ILE A 60 1.14 17.21 -14.16
CA ILE A 60 1.96 16.72 -15.26
C ILE A 60 2.04 17.78 -16.36
N THR A 61 0.89 18.33 -16.78
CA THR A 61 0.81 19.35 -17.82
C THR A 61 1.57 20.63 -17.46
N GLN A 62 1.51 21.09 -16.20
CA GLN A 62 2.24 22.28 -15.75
C GLN A 62 3.75 22.09 -15.71
N ILE A 63 4.22 20.87 -15.50
CA ILE A 63 5.65 20.56 -15.35
C ILE A 63 6.33 20.38 -16.72
N MET A 64 5.61 19.87 -17.73
CA MET A 64 6.20 19.58 -19.04
C MET A 64 6.97 20.73 -19.72
N PRO A 65 6.55 22.01 -19.65
CA PRO A 65 7.34 23.12 -20.17
C PRO A 65 8.77 23.23 -19.61
N ALA A 66 9.01 22.78 -18.37
CA ALA A 66 10.35 22.70 -17.79
C ALA A 66 11.20 21.57 -18.40
N ASN A 67 10.60 20.70 -19.20
CA ASN A 67 11.21 19.64 -20.00
C ASN A 67 12.12 18.71 -19.17
N PRO A 68 11.57 17.96 -18.20
CA PRO A 68 12.33 16.90 -17.54
C PRO A 68 12.79 15.86 -18.57
N ALA A 69 13.94 15.21 -18.33
CA ALA A 69 14.53 14.30 -19.31
C ALA A 69 13.66 13.05 -19.56
N TYR A 70 12.91 12.62 -18.55
CA TYR A 70 11.93 11.54 -18.61
C TYR A 70 10.94 11.68 -17.45
N LEU A 71 9.77 11.06 -17.59
CA LEU A 71 8.87 10.78 -16.48
C LEU A 71 8.81 9.26 -16.27
N MET A 72 8.80 8.80 -15.01
CA MET A 72 8.38 7.43 -14.73
C MET A 72 6.89 7.30 -14.95
N ALA A 73 6.44 6.12 -15.35
CA ALA A 73 5.03 5.87 -15.57
C ALA A 73 4.65 4.41 -15.25
N LEU A 74 3.37 4.22 -14.98
CA LEU A 74 2.73 2.92 -14.80
C LEU A 74 1.72 2.63 -15.91
N PRO A 75 1.23 1.38 -16.05
CA PRO A 75 0.25 1.06 -17.10
C PRO A 75 -1.03 1.90 -17.07
N THR A 76 -1.54 2.26 -15.89
CA THR A 76 -2.83 2.97 -15.77
C THR A 76 -2.80 4.27 -14.98
N LYS A 77 -1.95 4.39 -13.96
CA LYS A 77 -1.71 5.51 -13.01
C LYS A 77 -1.56 4.95 -11.58
N ASN A 78 -2.24 3.84 -11.27
CA ASN A 78 -2.27 3.27 -9.92
C ASN A 78 -1.13 2.28 -9.68
N ASP A 79 -0.39 2.45 -8.59
CA ASP A 79 0.56 1.48 -8.05
C ASP A 79 -0.12 0.66 -6.94
N PRO A 80 -0.47 -0.63 -7.18
CA PRO A 80 -1.12 -1.45 -6.15
C PRO A 80 -0.16 -1.94 -5.05
N MET A 81 1.17 -1.85 -5.24
CA MET A 81 2.17 -2.27 -4.25
C MET A 81 2.38 -1.19 -3.19
N LEU A 82 2.50 0.06 -3.61
CA LEU A 82 2.79 1.20 -2.75
C LEU A 82 1.55 2.08 -2.48
N SER A 83 0.43 1.77 -3.15
CA SER A 83 -0.87 2.43 -3.01
C SER A 83 -0.76 3.94 -3.22
N TYR A 84 -0.19 4.31 -4.37
CA TYR A 84 -0.07 5.70 -4.82
C TYR A 84 -0.37 5.83 -6.31
N LEU A 85 -0.58 7.07 -6.74
CA LEU A 85 -0.92 7.44 -8.11
C LEU A 85 0.26 8.14 -8.76
N THR A 86 0.54 7.85 -10.03
CA THR A 86 1.59 8.50 -10.83
C THR A 86 1.16 8.64 -12.28
N THR A 87 2.02 9.20 -13.11
CA THR A 87 1.90 9.27 -14.56
C THR A 87 1.63 7.88 -15.16
N SER A 88 0.77 7.80 -16.18
CA SER A 88 0.52 6.57 -16.95
C SER A 88 1.26 6.54 -18.29
N PHE A 89 1.32 5.36 -18.90
CA PHE A 89 1.78 5.22 -20.29
C PHE A 89 0.93 6.04 -21.26
N SER A 90 -0.35 6.20 -20.98
CA SER A 90 -1.28 7.04 -21.75
C SER A 90 -0.94 8.52 -21.62
N ASP A 91 -0.58 9.00 -20.44
CA ASP A 91 -0.15 10.39 -20.23
C ASP A 91 1.07 10.74 -21.09
N HIS A 92 2.00 9.81 -21.21
CA HIS A 92 3.16 9.93 -22.09
C HIS A 92 2.81 10.15 -23.56
N VAL A 93 1.69 9.60 -24.04
CA VAL A 93 1.21 9.82 -25.42
C VAL A 93 0.54 11.18 -25.50
N ARG A 94 -0.36 11.50 -24.56
CA ARG A 94 -1.08 12.78 -24.46
C ARG A 94 -0.14 13.99 -24.40
N ILE A 95 0.86 13.97 -23.52
CA ILE A 95 1.78 15.11 -23.36
C ILE A 95 2.70 15.27 -24.57
N ARG A 96 3.07 14.17 -25.24
CA ARG A 96 3.89 14.26 -26.47
C ARG A 96 3.12 14.92 -27.59
N GLU A 97 1.85 14.56 -27.76
CA GLU A 97 0.97 15.24 -28.73
C GLU A 97 0.80 16.72 -28.35
N GLN A 98 0.49 17.01 -27.09
CA GLN A 98 0.23 18.38 -26.61
C GLN A 98 1.44 19.31 -26.77
N PHE A 99 2.64 18.85 -26.43
CA PHE A 99 3.87 19.65 -26.45
C PHE A 99 4.77 19.41 -27.67
N GLN A 100 4.32 18.57 -28.62
CA GLN A 100 5.06 18.19 -29.82
C GLN A 100 6.42 17.55 -29.49
N TYR A 101 6.49 16.81 -28.38
CA TYR A 101 7.67 16.05 -27.99
C TYR A 101 7.75 14.73 -28.74
N LYS A 102 8.96 14.30 -29.03
CA LYS A 102 9.22 13.08 -29.80
C LYS A 102 9.75 11.96 -28.90
N VAL A 103 9.42 10.74 -29.26
CA VAL A 103 10.19 9.57 -28.83
C VAL A 103 11.55 9.63 -29.53
N ASN A 104 12.62 9.19 -28.87
CA ASN A 104 13.93 9.19 -29.51
C ASN A 104 13.96 8.25 -30.73
N ASP A 105 14.77 8.61 -31.73
CA ASP A 105 14.74 7.97 -33.05
C ASP A 105 14.91 6.44 -32.98
N ALA A 106 15.85 5.94 -32.17
CA ALA A 106 16.08 4.50 -32.04
C ALA A 106 14.86 3.72 -31.53
N MET A 107 14.09 4.29 -30.59
CA MET A 107 12.88 3.66 -30.08
C MET A 107 11.70 3.82 -31.05
N TRP A 108 11.63 4.97 -31.74
CA TRP A 108 10.62 5.19 -32.78
C TRP A 108 10.81 4.22 -33.96
N ASP A 109 12.04 4.01 -34.40
CA ASP A 109 12.39 3.04 -35.44
C ASP A 109 12.13 1.60 -34.99
N PHE A 110 12.35 1.29 -33.71
CA PHE A 110 11.95 0.01 -33.14
C PHE A 110 10.43 -0.20 -33.26
N PHE A 111 9.62 0.78 -32.84
CA PHE A 111 8.16 0.68 -32.96
C PHE A 111 7.68 0.62 -34.41
N LYS A 112 8.38 1.25 -35.35
CA LYS A 112 8.14 1.08 -36.80
C LYS A 112 8.49 -0.32 -37.30
N LYS A 113 9.64 -0.85 -36.88
CA LYS A 113 10.09 -2.20 -37.25
C LYS A 113 9.09 -3.26 -36.82
N ILE A 114 8.55 -3.14 -35.61
CA ILE A 114 7.51 -4.03 -35.12
C ILE A 114 6.11 -3.57 -35.53
N LYS A 115 5.94 -2.57 -36.40
CA LYS A 115 4.63 -2.11 -36.92
C LYS A 115 3.61 -1.63 -35.89
N VAL A 116 4.05 -1.21 -34.69
CA VAL A 116 3.20 -0.45 -33.74
C VAL A 116 2.98 0.97 -34.26
N ILE A 117 3.98 1.51 -34.95
CA ILE A 117 3.92 2.78 -35.67
C ILE A 117 4.11 2.50 -37.17
N GLY A 118 3.33 3.17 -38.01
CA GLY A 118 3.38 3.06 -39.46
C GLY A 118 4.58 3.80 -40.07
N ALA A 119 4.84 3.54 -41.35
CA ALA A 119 5.86 4.25 -42.10
C ALA A 119 5.56 5.77 -42.20
N ASP A 120 4.28 6.14 -42.15
CA ASP A 120 3.75 7.51 -42.11
C ASP A 120 3.91 8.18 -40.72
N GLY A 121 4.44 7.45 -39.73
CA GLY A 121 4.63 7.95 -38.37
C GLY A 121 3.36 7.94 -37.52
N ARG A 122 2.28 7.29 -37.96
CA ARG A 122 1.02 7.20 -37.20
C ARG A 122 0.86 5.86 -36.50
N PRO A 123 0.10 5.78 -35.39
CA PRO A 123 -0.33 4.51 -34.80
C PRO A 123 -1.01 3.59 -35.82
N THR A 124 -0.74 2.28 -35.73
CA THR A 124 -1.39 1.24 -36.54
C THR A 124 -2.46 0.52 -35.73
N GLU A 125 -3.10 -0.50 -36.32
CA GLU A 125 -3.97 -1.45 -35.60
C GLU A 125 -3.28 -2.21 -34.44
N HIS A 126 -1.94 -2.20 -34.37
CA HIS A 126 -1.17 -2.82 -33.30
C HIS A 126 -0.80 -1.85 -32.17
N PHE A 127 -1.20 -0.59 -32.25
CA PHE A 127 -0.98 0.36 -31.17
C PHE A 127 -1.84 -0.01 -29.95
N GLY A 128 -1.19 -0.18 -28.81
CA GLY A 128 -1.87 -0.68 -27.60
C GLY A 128 -2.14 -2.19 -27.62
N ASP A 129 -1.51 -2.98 -28.49
CA ASP A 129 -1.63 -4.46 -28.50
C ASP A 129 -0.39 -5.12 -27.82
N PRO A 130 -0.47 -5.53 -26.53
CA PRO A 130 0.64 -6.18 -25.85
C PRO A 130 0.98 -7.55 -26.43
N LEU A 131 0.00 -8.30 -26.96
CA LEU A 131 0.21 -9.61 -27.56
C LEU A 131 1.03 -9.52 -28.84
N TRP A 132 0.81 -8.46 -29.64
CA TRP A 132 1.61 -8.19 -30.81
C TRP A 132 3.07 -7.89 -30.46
N VAL A 133 3.32 -7.09 -29.43
CA VAL A 133 4.69 -6.82 -28.93
C VAL A 133 5.34 -8.11 -28.42
N TYR A 134 4.61 -8.91 -27.63
CA TYR A 134 5.07 -10.20 -27.12
C TYR A 134 5.40 -11.19 -28.25
N TYR A 135 4.55 -11.26 -29.28
CA TYR A 135 4.79 -12.07 -30.46
C TYR A 135 6.07 -11.66 -31.19
N ASN A 136 6.26 -10.37 -31.46
CA ASN A 136 7.48 -9.87 -32.09
C ASN A 136 8.74 -10.14 -31.24
N TYR A 137 8.62 -10.05 -29.91
CA TYR A 137 9.69 -10.41 -28.98
C TYR A 137 10.08 -11.90 -29.12
N LEU A 138 9.12 -12.81 -29.14
CA LEU A 138 9.39 -14.25 -29.30
C LEU A 138 9.94 -14.59 -30.69
N GLN A 139 9.42 -13.98 -31.75
CA GLN A 139 9.98 -14.12 -33.10
C GLN A 139 11.45 -13.67 -33.14
N ALA A 140 11.79 -12.56 -32.48
CA ALA A 140 13.18 -12.10 -32.37
C ALA A 140 14.07 -13.03 -31.53
N LYS A 141 13.49 -13.88 -30.67
CA LYS A 141 14.19 -14.93 -29.92
C LYS A 141 14.32 -16.25 -30.71
N GLY A 142 13.76 -16.34 -31.92
CA GLY A 142 13.80 -17.54 -32.74
C GLY A 142 12.74 -18.58 -32.38
N ASP A 143 11.63 -18.16 -31.77
CA ASP A 143 10.50 -19.04 -31.49
C ASP A 143 9.83 -19.50 -32.79
N ASN A 144 9.70 -20.82 -32.96
CA ASN A 144 9.17 -21.45 -34.18
C ASN A 144 7.67 -21.78 -34.10
N ARG A 145 7.02 -21.48 -32.97
CA ARG A 145 5.57 -21.68 -32.81
C ARG A 145 4.79 -20.74 -33.72
N THR A 146 3.59 -21.16 -34.08
CA THR A 146 2.67 -20.34 -34.87
C THR A 146 2.20 -19.11 -34.08
N LYS A 147 1.78 -18.05 -34.79
CA LYS A 147 1.19 -16.87 -34.14
C LYS A 147 0.03 -17.24 -33.20
N ALA A 148 -0.83 -18.18 -33.62
CA ALA A 148 -1.97 -18.61 -32.84
C ALA A 148 -1.57 -19.27 -31.50
N GLU A 149 -0.52 -20.11 -31.49
CA GLU A 149 -0.02 -20.73 -30.26
C GLU A 149 0.56 -19.70 -29.29
N ILE A 150 1.32 -18.73 -29.81
CA ILE A 150 1.91 -17.64 -29.01
C ILE A 150 0.82 -16.74 -28.43
N TYR A 151 -0.18 -16.38 -29.22
CA TYR A 151 -1.31 -15.57 -28.77
C TYR A 151 -2.11 -16.29 -27.69
N ALA A 152 -2.41 -17.59 -27.87
CA ALA A 152 -3.13 -18.37 -26.87
C ALA A 152 -2.37 -18.48 -25.53
N GLU A 153 -1.02 -18.53 -25.54
CA GLU A 153 -0.21 -18.44 -24.32
C GLU A 153 -0.29 -17.03 -23.69
N GLY A 154 -0.15 -15.99 -24.52
CA GLY A 154 -0.21 -14.61 -24.09
C GLY A 154 -1.55 -14.27 -23.43
N GLU A 155 -2.67 -14.65 -24.05
CA GLU A 155 -4.03 -14.46 -23.52
C GLU A 155 -4.20 -15.15 -22.16
N LYS A 156 -3.75 -16.40 -22.01
CA LYS A 156 -3.76 -17.11 -20.72
C LYS A 156 -2.91 -16.39 -19.67
N THR A 157 -1.77 -15.83 -20.07
CA THR A 157 -0.89 -15.08 -19.17
C THR A 157 -1.53 -13.78 -18.73
N MET A 158 -2.12 -13.02 -19.65
CA MET A 158 -2.81 -11.76 -19.37
C MET A 158 -4.05 -12.00 -18.49
N ALA A 159 -4.82 -13.05 -18.75
CA ALA A 159 -5.93 -13.48 -17.90
C ALA A 159 -5.45 -13.79 -16.48
N ARG A 160 -4.35 -14.53 -16.31
CA ARG A 160 -3.75 -14.82 -15.00
C ARG A 160 -3.26 -13.57 -14.27
N ILE A 161 -2.76 -12.56 -14.99
CA ILE A 161 -2.33 -11.29 -14.39
C ILE A 161 -3.55 -10.50 -13.89
N ARG A 162 -4.62 -10.45 -14.69
CA ARG A 162 -5.90 -9.83 -14.32
C ARG A 162 -6.58 -10.52 -13.14
N ASP A 163 -6.58 -11.84 -13.11
CA ASP A 163 -7.10 -12.67 -12.01
C ASP A 163 -6.38 -12.37 -10.68
N ARG A 164 -5.15 -11.85 -10.74
CA ARG A 164 -4.37 -11.37 -9.60
C ARG A 164 -4.59 -9.89 -9.28
N GLY A 165 -5.58 -9.25 -9.87
CA GLY A 165 -5.94 -7.84 -9.60
C GLY A 165 -5.04 -6.81 -10.26
N VAL A 166 -4.19 -7.18 -11.23
CA VAL A 166 -3.29 -6.22 -11.90
C VAL A 166 -3.92 -5.76 -13.21
N PRO A 167 -4.25 -4.46 -13.35
CA PRO A 167 -4.80 -3.92 -14.59
C PRO A 167 -3.76 -3.96 -15.71
N LEU A 168 -4.20 -4.35 -16.91
CA LEU A 168 -3.39 -4.34 -18.13
C LEU A 168 -4.04 -3.43 -19.15
N ALA A 169 -3.30 -2.42 -19.59
CA ALA A 169 -3.71 -1.55 -20.68
C ALA A 169 -3.64 -2.30 -22.02
N GLU A 170 -4.80 -2.46 -22.65
CA GLU A 170 -4.98 -3.00 -23.99
C GLU A 170 -5.84 -2.05 -24.80
N GLY A 171 -5.47 -1.82 -26.05
CA GLY A 171 -6.13 -0.86 -26.94
C GLY A 171 -6.02 0.58 -26.44
N HIS A 172 -6.98 1.38 -26.88
CA HIS A 172 -7.17 2.77 -26.47
C HIS A 172 -8.64 3.17 -26.67
N GLY A 173 -9.04 4.28 -26.04
CA GLY A 173 -10.36 4.89 -26.21
C GLY A 173 -10.49 5.68 -27.52
N GLU A 174 -11.31 6.73 -27.51
CA GLU A 174 -11.55 7.57 -28.69
C GLU A 174 -10.25 8.19 -29.24
N ARG A 175 -9.40 8.71 -28.34
CA ARG A 175 -8.05 9.16 -28.68
C ARG A 175 -7.05 8.06 -28.32
N ILE A 176 -5.92 8.06 -29.02
CA ILE A 176 -4.84 7.08 -28.85
C ILE A 176 -4.17 7.11 -27.46
N TRP A 177 -4.44 8.15 -26.67
CA TRP A 177 -3.97 8.27 -25.30
C TRP A 177 -5.09 8.05 -24.27
N ASP A 178 -6.33 7.83 -24.70
CA ASP A 178 -7.39 7.47 -23.77
C ASP A 178 -7.24 5.98 -23.44
N LEU A 179 -7.41 5.60 -22.17
CA LEU A 179 -7.53 4.19 -21.82
C LEU A 179 -8.79 3.60 -22.46
N GLU A 180 -8.81 2.29 -22.68
CA GLU A 180 -10.05 1.59 -23.00
C GLU A 180 -11.08 1.85 -21.87
N GLN A 181 -12.36 2.03 -22.24
CA GLN A 181 -13.38 2.60 -21.37
C GLN A 181 -13.66 1.75 -20.13
N GLU A 182 -13.68 0.42 -20.26
CA GLU A 182 -13.87 -0.49 -19.13
C GLU A 182 -12.68 -0.40 -18.16
N LEU A 183 -11.46 -0.35 -18.69
CA LEU A 183 -10.26 -0.18 -17.88
C LEU A 183 -10.23 1.18 -17.17
N GLU A 184 -10.59 2.26 -17.86
CA GLU A 184 -10.70 3.59 -17.26
C GLU A 184 -11.70 3.60 -16.09
N ASN A 185 -12.86 2.96 -16.28
CA ASN A 185 -13.87 2.84 -15.24
C ASN A 185 -13.37 2.02 -14.05
N GLN A 186 -12.63 0.93 -14.27
CA GLN A 186 -11.98 0.17 -13.20
C GLN A 186 -10.99 1.03 -12.41
N VAL A 187 -10.11 1.77 -13.09
CA VAL A 187 -9.10 2.63 -12.43
C VAL A 187 -9.77 3.72 -11.60
N LYS A 188 -10.82 4.36 -12.14
CA LYS A 188 -11.63 5.34 -11.39
C LYS A 188 -12.31 4.70 -10.19
N SER A 189 -12.91 3.53 -10.35
CA SER A 189 -13.57 2.82 -9.24
C SER A 189 -12.58 2.47 -8.12
N LEU A 190 -11.36 2.02 -8.45
CA LEU A 190 -10.31 1.73 -7.46
C LEU A 190 -9.86 2.98 -6.70
N TYR A 191 -9.75 4.10 -7.42
CA TYR A 191 -9.44 5.39 -6.82
C TYR A 191 -10.54 5.86 -5.85
N GLU A 192 -11.81 5.84 -6.30
CA GLU A 192 -12.95 6.26 -5.49
C GLU A 192 -13.13 5.36 -4.26
N ASP A 193 -13.01 4.05 -4.43
CA ASP A 193 -13.04 3.10 -3.33
C ASP A 193 -11.94 3.39 -2.29
N ALA A 194 -10.73 3.70 -2.73
CA ALA A 194 -9.64 4.07 -1.83
C ALA A 194 -9.90 5.40 -1.12
N LYS A 195 -10.51 6.39 -1.79
CA LYS A 195 -10.92 7.66 -1.19
C LYS A 195 -12.02 7.49 -0.16
N VAL A 196 -12.98 6.60 -0.37
CA VAL A 196 -13.98 6.26 0.65
C VAL A 196 -13.30 5.54 1.83
N SER A 197 -12.43 4.58 1.55
CA SER A 197 -11.78 3.74 2.55
C SER A 197 -10.89 4.55 3.52
N ILE A 198 -10.13 5.53 3.03
CA ILE A 198 -9.26 6.35 3.88
C ILE A 198 -10.05 7.18 4.90
N TRP A 199 -11.23 7.66 4.53
CA TRP A 199 -12.08 8.54 5.36
C TRP A 199 -13.15 7.80 6.16
N THR A 200 -13.30 6.49 5.94
CA THR A 200 -14.17 5.63 6.75
C THR A 200 -13.63 5.53 8.17
N VAL A 201 -14.51 5.29 9.14
CA VAL A 201 -14.19 4.97 10.54
C VAL A 201 -14.78 3.61 10.91
N LEU A 202 -14.24 2.95 11.94
CA LEU A 202 -14.85 1.72 12.47
C LEU A 202 -16.24 2.06 13.02
N THR A 203 -17.26 1.32 12.59
CA THR A 203 -18.63 1.55 13.06
C THR A 203 -18.81 1.01 14.48
N GLU A 204 -19.66 1.65 15.27
CA GLU A 204 -19.97 1.15 16.63
C GLU A 204 -20.49 -0.29 16.61
N ASP A 205 -21.32 -0.63 15.63
CA ASP A 205 -21.88 -1.98 15.50
C ASP A 205 -20.81 -3.00 15.18
N PHE A 206 -19.84 -2.68 14.32
CA PHE A 206 -18.68 -3.53 14.11
C PHE A 206 -17.85 -3.70 15.38
N VAL A 207 -17.55 -2.62 16.10
CA VAL A 207 -16.75 -2.71 17.34
C VAL A 207 -17.43 -3.59 18.39
N LYS A 208 -18.78 -3.56 18.49
CA LYS A 208 -19.55 -4.45 19.37
C LYS A 208 -19.42 -5.94 19.01
N THR A 209 -19.07 -6.29 17.77
CA THR A 209 -18.83 -7.68 17.37
C THR A 209 -17.47 -8.20 17.84
N ILE A 210 -16.53 -7.32 18.18
CA ILE A 210 -15.22 -7.72 18.73
C ILE A 210 -15.42 -8.12 20.20
N PRO A 211 -14.98 -9.31 20.63
CA PRO A 211 -15.21 -9.78 21.99
C PRO A 211 -14.32 -9.04 23.00
N GLU A 212 -14.85 -8.77 24.20
CA GLU A 212 -14.08 -8.28 25.37
C GLU A 212 -13.17 -7.07 25.07
N THR A 213 -13.73 -6.02 24.46
CA THR A 213 -12.95 -4.87 23.99
C THR A 213 -12.43 -3.95 25.11
N VAL A 214 -11.26 -3.37 24.88
CA VAL A 214 -10.69 -2.25 25.64
C VAL A 214 -10.50 -1.11 24.64
N PRO A 215 -11.50 -0.22 24.48
CA PRO A 215 -11.42 0.88 23.53
C PRO A 215 -10.46 1.96 24.06
N ILE A 216 -9.49 2.33 23.23
CA ILE A 216 -8.51 3.37 23.50
C ILE A 216 -8.34 4.27 22.28
N THR A 217 -7.85 5.48 22.51
CA THR A 217 -7.56 6.46 21.45
C THR A 217 -6.11 6.91 21.53
N THR A 218 -5.56 7.30 20.38
CA THR A 218 -4.25 7.98 20.31
C THR A 218 -4.40 9.47 20.65
N ASN A 219 -3.33 10.24 20.42
CA ASN A 219 -3.37 11.70 20.50
C ASN A 219 -3.99 12.36 19.26
N SER A 220 -4.32 11.58 18.21
CA SER A 220 -5.04 12.11 17.06
C SER A 220 -6.40 12.65 17.47
N ILE A 221 -6.68 13.90 17.11
CA ILE A 221 -7.92 14.60 17.49
C ILE A 221 -9.12 14.03 16.74
N ASP A 222 -8.94 13.76 15.45
CA ASP A 222 -9.94 13.19 14.56
C ASP A 222 -9.26 12.42 13.41
N ARG A 223 -10.07 11.88 12.50
CA ARG A 223 -9.58 11.11 11.34
C ARG A 223 -8.67 11.94 10.44
N LYS A 224 -8.92 13.24 10.29
CA LYS A 224 -8.11 14.14 9.45
C LYS A 224 -6.75 14.40 10.07
N ASP A 225 -6.72 14.67 11.37
CA ASP A 225 -5.49 14.81 12.13
C ASP A 225 -4.64 13.54 12.06
N TYR A 226 -5.28 12.37 12.25
CA TYR A 226 -4.62 11.06 12.12
C TYR A 226 -3.99 10.82 10.74
N VAL A 227 -4.68 11.20 9.67
CA VAL A 227 -4.19 11.02 8.29
C VAL A 227 -3.10 12.04 7.95
N TYR A 228 -3.17 13.27 8.45
CA TYR A 228 -2.24 14.36 8.08
C TYR A 228 -1.03 14.49 9.01
N HIS A 229 -1.10 13.95 10.23
CA HIS A 229 -0.05 14.03 11.24
C HIS A 229 0.21 12.64 11.84
N PRO A 230 0.98 11.76 11.16
CA PRO A 230 1.23 10.38 11.59
C PRO A 230 1.68 10.25 13.04
N GLU A 231 2.49 11.19 13.54
CA GLU A 231 3.01 11.24 14.91
C GLU A 231 1.91 11.28 15.98
N SER A 232 0.76 11.89 15.67
CA SER A 232 -0.40 11.93 16.57
C SER A 232 -0.98 10.53 16.80
N GLY A 233 -0.99 9.71 15.74
CA GLY A 233 -1.45 8.31 15.76
C GLY A 233 -0.40 7.31 16.23
N GLU A 234 0.87 7.72 16.36
CA GLU A 234 1.93 6.90 16.96
C GLU A 234 1.89 6.95 18.50
N SER A 235 1.28 7.99 19.07
CA SER A 235 1.33 8.31 20.50
C SER A 235 0.00 8.06 21.18
N LEU A 236 0.02 7.36 22.32
CA LEU A 236 -1.19 7.05 23.09
C LEU A 236 -1.73 8.26 23.87
N GLY A 237 -3.05 8.40 23.92
CA GLY A 237 -3.74 9.37 24.77
C GLY A 237 -3.61 9.09 26.27
N SER A 238 -3.85 10.10 27.10
CA SER A 238 -3.75 9.97 28.56
C SER A 238 -4.75 8.96 29.14
N ASP A 239 -5.98 8.93 28.63
CA ASP A 239 -7.02 7.93 28.97
C ASP A 239 -6.60 6.51 28.55
N ALA A 240 -6.02 6.36 27.35
CA ALA A 240 -5.50 5.09 26.87
C ALA A 240 -4.44 4.52 27.82
N ILE A 241 -3.50 5.35 28.27
CA ILE A 241 -2.46 4.96 29.23
C ILE A 241 -3.09 4.47 30.54
N GLN A 242 -4.14 5.14 31.05
CA GLN A 242 -4.83 4.72 32.28
C GLN A 242 -5.53 3.36 32.10
N LYS A 243 -6.25 3.18 30.99
CA LYS A 243 -6.93 1.92 30.66
C LYS A 243 -5.95 0.75 30.50
N LEU A 244 -4.80 0.98 29.86
CA LEU A 244 -3.76 -0.04 29.70
C LEU A 244 -3.11 -0.42 31.05
N LYS A 245 -2.87 0.56 31.93
CA LYS A 245 -2.40 0.27 33.30
C LYS A 245 -3.43 -0.53 34.09
N ALA A 246 -4.72 -0.19 33.98
CA ALA A 246 -5.79 -0.94 34.61
C ALA A 246 -5.90 -2.37 34.06
N LEU A 247 -5.77 -2.55 32.74
CA LEU A 247 -5.71 -3.87 32.10
C LEU A 247 -4.54 -4.70 32.64
N ARG A 248 -3.32 -4.13 32.65
CA ARG A 248 -2.14 -4.80 33.19
C ARG A 248 -2.34 -5.22 34.64
N ASN A 249 -2.87 -4.34 35.47
CA ASN A 249 -3.12 -4.62 36.88
C ASN A 249 -4.15 -5.75 37.07
N SER A 250 -5.12 -5.87 36.16
CA SER A 250 -6.15 -6.92 36.20
C SER A 250 -5.60 -8.34 35.98
N TRP A 251 -4.39 -8.47 35.41
CA TRP A 251 -3.75 -9.77 35.20
C TRP A 251 -3.13 -10.37 36.47
N GLY A 252 -2.88 -9.54 37.49
CA GLY A 252 -2.20 -9.97 38.72
C GLY A 252 -0.86 -10.63 38.41
N GLU A 253 -0.67 -11.87 38.87
CA GLU A 253 0.53 -12.66 38.59
C GLU A 253 0.45 -13.46 37.28
N SER A 254 -0.73 -13.56 36.65
CA SER A 254 -0.98 -14.36 35.45
C SER A 254 -0.94 -13.50 34.18
N ILE A 255 0.24 -12.99 33.85
CA ILE A 255 0.44 -12.14 32.67
C ILE A 255 0.35 -12.99 31.40
N PRO A 256 -0.55 -12.69 30.45
CA PRO A 256 -0.67 -13.45 29.21
C PRO A 256 0.62 -13.36 28.40
N ASP A 257 0.96 -14.38 27.64
CA ASP A 257 2.11 -14.37 26.72
C ASP A 257 1.86 -13.40 25.57
N ILE A 258 0.62 -13.34 25.09
CA ILE A 258 0.24 -12.56 23.91
C ILE A 258 -0.95 -11.65 24.18
N GLN A 259 -0.84 -10.39 23.78
CA GLN A 259 -1.93 -9.41 23.73
C GLN A 259 -2.31 -9.08 22.28
N PHE A 260 -3.62 -9.05 21.99
CA PHE A 260 -4.15 -8.62 20.71
C PHE A 260 -4.49 -7.13 20.72
N ILE A 261 -4.08 -6.44 19.66
CA ILE A 261 -4.35 -5.03 19.42
C ILE A 261 -4.95 -4.93 18.02
N ILE A 262 -6.06 -4.21 17.89
CA ILE A 262 -6.77 -4.02 16.63
C ILE A 262 -6.87 -2.50 16.43
N SER A 263 -6.38 -1.99 15.31
CA SER A 263 -6.43 -0.57 14.98
C SER A 263 -7.08 -0.37 13.64
N ASP A 264 -7.91 0.66 13.53
CA ASP A 264 -8.54 1.11 12.30
C ASP A 264 -7.53 1.28 11.14
N GLY A 265 -6.34 1.80 11.44
CA GLY A 265 -5.28 1.98 10.46
C GLY A 265 -5.67 2.96 9.35
N LEU A 266 -5.14 2.80 8.15
CA LEU A 266 -5.49 3.67 7.01
C LEU A 266 -6.71 3.18 6.23
N ASN A 267 -7.18 1.96 6.48
CA ASN A 267 -8.34 1.39 5.80
C ASN A 267 -9.22 0.58 6.77
N PRO A 268 -10.18 1.19 7.45
CA PRO A 268 -11.02 0.47 8.40
C PRO A 268 -11.95 -0.56 7.75
N ARG A 269 -12.30 -0.38 6.47
CA ARG A 269 -13.12 -1.35 5.71
C ARG A 269 -12.41 -2.70 5.59
N SER A 270 -11.08 -2.71 5.49
CA SER A 270 -10.29 -3.95 5.51
C SER A 270 -10.51 -4.83 6.74
N LEU A 271 -10.98 -4.28 7.85
CA LEU A 271 -11.32 -5.05 9.04
C LEU A 271 -12.80 -5.41 9.08
N MET A 272 -13.66 -4.52 8.56
CA MET A 272 -15.11 -4.61 8.65
C MET A 272 -15.75 -5.50 7.60
N ASP A 273 -15.07 -5.74 6.48
CA ASP A 273 -15.60 -6.58 5.40
C ASP A 273 -15.86 -8.02 5.88
N ASP A 274 -16.91 -8.62 5.33
CA ASP A 274 -17.31 -9.98 5.67
C ASP A 274 -16.18 -10.96 5.37
N GLY A 275 -15.90 -11.83 6.34
CA GLY A 275 -14.83 -12.81 6.22
C GLY A 275 -13.43 -12.29 6.56
N HIS A 276 -13.24 -11.02 6.94
CA HIS A 276 -11.91 -10.45 7.22
C HIS A 276 -11.44 -10.66 8.68
N LEU A 277 -11.66 -9.68 9.57
CA LEU A 277 -11.05 -9.68 10.92
C LEU A 277 -11.43 -10.90 11.74
N MET A 278 -12.71 -11.29 11.75
CA MET A 278 -13.22 -12.29 12.68
C MET A 278 -12.65 -13.70 12.43
N PRO A 279 -12.66 -14.24 11.18
CA PRO A 279 -12.02 -15.53 10.91
C PRO A 279 -10.53 -15.55 11.29
N PHE A 280 -9.80 -14.46 11.00
CA PHE A 280 -8.39 -14.34 11.39
C PHE A 280 -8.20 -14.32 12.91
N LEU A 281 -8.94 -13.46 13.62
CA LEU A 281 -8.82 -13.29 15.06
C LEU A 281 -9.16 -14.58 15.81
N TYR A 282 -10.27 -15.22 15.48
CA TYR A 282 -10.70 -16.46 16.13
C TYR A 282 -9.79 -17.64 15.78
N GLY A 283 -9.42 -17.77 14.50
CA GLY A 283 -8.51 -18.81 14.02
C GLY A 283 -7.16 -18.73 14.74
N LEU A 284 -6.56 -17.54 14.82
CA LEU A 284 -5.27 -17.34 15.44
C LEU A 284 -5.31 -17.54 16.96
N LYS A 285 -6.32 -16.99 17.66
CA LYS A 285 -6.48 -17.21 19.11
C LYS A 285 -6.63 -18.69 19.45
N THR A 286 -7.40 -19.44 18.65
CA THR A 286 -7.59 -20.88 18.84
C THR A 286 -6.28 -21.64 18.62
N THR A 287 -5.56 -21.32 17.54
CA THR A 287 -4.28 -21.95 17.21
C THR A 287 -3.23 -21.70 18.29
N LEU A 288 -3.14 -20.47 18.81
CA LEU A 288 -2.23 -20.11 19.90
C LEU A 288 -2.51 -20.88 21.19
N LYS A 289 -3.78 -20.98 21.59
CA LYS A 289 -4.19 -21.76 22.76
C LYS A 289 -3.86 -23.24 22.61
N ASN A 290 -4.10 -23.82 21.44
CA ASN A 290 -3.77 -25.22 21.14
C ASN A 290 -2.25 -25.49 21.21
N LYS A 291 -1.43 -24.47 20.92
CA LYS A 291 0.03 -24.49 21.06
C LYS A 291 0.54 -24.23 22.48
N GLY A 292 -0.36 -23.92 23.43
CA GLY A 292 -0.03 -23.71 24.84
C GLY A 292 0.30 -22.26 25.22
N TYR A 293 0.13 -21.29 24.31
CA TYR A 293 0.31 -19.88 24.64
C TYR A 293 -0.88 -19.36 25.46
N SER A 294 -0.59 -18.61 26.52
CA SER A 294 -1.60 -17.83 27.23
C SER A 294 -1.91 -16.55 26.47
N VAL A 295 -3.19 -16.32 26.16
CA VAL A 295 -3.64 -15.15 25.38
C VAL A 295 -4.62 -14.34 26.21
N SER A 296 -4.45 -13.03 26.25
CA SER A 296 -5.38 -12.12 26.91
C SER A 296 -6.81 -12.32 26.36
N PRO A 297 -7.83 -12.49 27.22
CA PRO A 297 -9.20 -12.58 26.75
C PRO A 297 -9.65 -11.26 26.13
N LYS A 298 -9.12 -10.13 26.61
CA LYS A 298 -9.48 -8.79 26.15
C LYS A 298 -8.74 -8.38 24.89
N ASN A 299 -9.43 -7.70 23.98
CA ASN A 299 -8.85 -7.13 22.77
C ASN A 299 -8.75 -5.61 22.90
N ILE A 300 -7.56 -5.04 22.69
CA ILE A 300 -7.41 -3.59 22.63
C ILE A 300 -7.88 -3.14 21.25
N VAL A 301 -8.76 -2.13 21.22
CA VAL A 301 -9.22 -1.51 19.98
C VAL A 301 -8.75 -0.06 19.99
N ILE A 302 -7.85 0.30 19.09
CA ILE A 302 -7.30 1.64 18.97
C ILE A 302 -8.03 2.37 17.84
N GLU A 303 -8.64 3.50 18.19
CA GLU A 303 -9.05 4.49 17.20
C GLU A 303 -7.85 5.37 16.84
N HIS A 304 -7.65 5.59 15.53
CA HIS A 304 -6.53 6.37 14.98
C HIS A 304 -5.15 5.81 15.35
N GLY A 305 -4.99 4.48 15.31
CA GLY A 305 -3.76 3.80 15.70
C GLY A 305 -2.78 3.56 14.56
N ARG A 306 -1.54 4.08 14.67
CA ARG A 306 -0.39 3.62 13.86
C ARG A 306 0.27 2.41 14.53
N VAL A 307 1.12 1.69 13.78
CA VAL A 307 1.82 0.49 14.27
C VAL A 307 2.55 0.74 15.60
N ARG A 308 3.23 1.89 15.72
CA ARG A 308 3.95 2.31 16.94
C ARG A 308 3.08 2.51 18.17
N ALA A 309 1.79 2.87 18.01
CA ALA A 309 0.85 2.88 19.13
C ALA A 309 0.68 1.47 19.74
N GLY A 310 0.77 0.42 18.91
CA GLY A 310 0.79 -0.97 19.38
C GLY A 310 2.04 -1.30 20.20
N TYR A 311 3.22 -0.83 19.79
CA TYR A 311 4.45 -0.99 20.57
C TYR A 311 4.34 -0.28 21.92
N ALA A 312 3.84 0.96 21.94
CA ALA A 312 3.57 1.71 23.16
C ALA A 312 2.59 0.97 24.10
N CYS A 313 1.58 0.28 23.55
CA CYS A 313 0.72 -0.59 24.35
C CYS A 313 1.53 -1.72 25.00
N GLY A 314 2.38 -2.40 24.23
CA GLY A 314 3.26 -3.45 24.75
C GLY A 314 4.21 -2.97 25.85
N GLU A 315 4.82 -1.79 25.69
CA GLU A 315 5.69 -1.18 26.70
C GLU A 315 4.96 -0.96 28.03
N ILE A 316 3.72 -0.46 27.98
CA ILE A 316 2.92 -0.26 29.19
C ILE A 316 2.53 -1.59 29.82
N LEU A 317 2.04 -2.55 29.02
CA LEU A 317 1.49 -3.81 29.49
C LEU A 317 2.55 -4.77 30.04
N PHE A 318 3.74 -4.79 29.43
CA PHE A 318 4.81 -5.73 29.75
C PHE A 318 5.97 -5.13 30.56
N SER A 319 5.85 -3.87 31.02
CA SER A 319 6.81 -3.26 31.94
C SER A 319 6.64 -3.71 33.39
N GLY A 320 7.76 -3.75 34.13
CA GLY A 320 7.77 -3.95 35.58
C GLY A 320 7.63 -5.40 36.05
N HIS A 321 7.84 -6.37 35.15
CA HIS A 321 7.66 -7.79 35.45
C HIS A 321 8.87 -8.43 36.14
N LYS A 322 8.60 -9.39 37.04
CA LYS A 322 9.60 -10.04 37.90
C LYS A 322 10.64 -10.84 37.10
N ILE A 323 10.22 -11.49 36.00
CA ILE A 323 11.09 -12.34 35.17
C ILE A 323 11.50 -11.57 33.91
N ALA A 324 12.62 -10.88 34.02
CA ALA A 324 13.19 -9.99 32.99
C ALA A 324 13.46 -10.66 31.61
N SER A 325 13.70 -11.98 31.61
CA SER A 325 14.02 -12.77 30.41
C SER A 325 12.81 -13.41 29.73
N GLN A 326 11.62 -13.36 30.34
CA GLN A 326 10.44 -13.98 29.75
C GLN A 326 9.98 -13.17 28.53
N ASN A 327 9.85 -13.84 27.39
CA ASN A 327 9.31 -13.23 26.18
C ASN A 327 7.80 -13.01 26.33
N LYS A 328 7.36 -11.81 25.97
CA LYS A 328 5.95 -11.42 25.82
C LYS A 328 5.77 -10.79 24.46
N GLY A 329 4.57 -10.90 23.90
CA GLY A 329 4.32 -10.46 22.54
C GLY A 329 2.99 -9.74 22.34
N ILE A 330 2.95 -8.99 21.26
CA ILE A 330 1.73 -8.38 20.73
C ILE A 330 1.47 -8.92 19.32
N VAL A 331 0.18 -9.04 18.99
CA VAL A 331 -0.31 -9.18 17.61
C VAL A 331 -1.14 -7.94 17.33
N HIS A 332 -0.58 -7.03 16.53
CA HIS A 332 -1.22 -5.78 16.15
C HIS A 332 -1.82 -5.89 14.75
N ILE A 333 -3.14 -6.06 14.70
CA ILE A 333 -3.95 -6.13 13.49
C ILE A 333 -4.34 -4.71 13.09
N ILE A 334 -4.06 -4.30 11.85
CA ILE A 334 -4.23 -2.92 11.42
C ILE A 334 -4.57 -2.84 9.93
N GLY A 335 -5.53 -1.97 9.58
CA GLY A 335 -5.89 -1.72 8.18
C GLY A 335 -4.75 -1.05 7.41
N GLU A 336 -4.39 -1.61 6.24
CA GLU A 336 -3.30 -1.10 5.40
C GLU A 336 -3.70 0.18 4.67
N ARG A 337 -2.76 0.76 3.91
CA ARG A 337 -3.08 1.85 2.99
C ARG A 337 -4.02 1.33 1.88
N PRO A 338 -5.20 1.94 1.67
CA PRO A 338 -6.09 1.54 0.57
C PRO A 338 -5.44 1.86 -0.78
N GLY A 339 -5.85 1.21 -1.86
CA GLY A 339 -5.31 1.43 -3.21
C GLY A 339 -4.96 0.16 -4.00
N SER A 340 -4.83 -0.97 -3.30
CA SER A 340 -4.57 -2.27 -3.93
C SER A 340 -5.81 -2.93 -4.55
N GLY A 341 -7.02 -2.43 -4.23
CA GLY A 341 -8.29 -3.04 -4.62
C GLY A 341 -8.74 -4.23 -3.77
N HIS A 342 -7.95 -4.64 -2.77
CA HIS A 342 -8.19 -5.86 -1.98
C HIS A 342 -8.70 -5.63 -0.56
N HIS A 343 -8.85 -4.36 -0.13
CA HIS A 343 -9.08 -3.99 1.27
C HIS A 343 -8.23 -4.80 2.26
N ASN A 344 -6.91 -4.68 2.12
CA ASN A 344 -5.99 -5.46 2.94
C ASN A 344 -5.85 -4.91 4.36
N PHE A 345 -5.75 -5.82 5.32
CA PHE A 345 -5.19 -5.56 6.64
C PHE A 345 -3.90 -6.37 6.85
N SER A 346 -3.12 -5.94 7.84
CA SER A 346 -1.85 -6.55 8.22
C SER A 346 -1.89 -7.00 9.69
N ALA A 347 -1.08 -8.00 10.03
CA ALA A 347 -0.76 -8.38 11.40
C ALA A 347 0.73 -8.17 11.67
N TYR A 348 1.04 -7.17 12.51
CA TYR A 348 2.39 -6.93 13.03
C TYR A 348 2.63 -7.77 14.29
N LEU A 349 3.74 -8.49 14.29
CA LEU A 349 4.09 -9.52 15.25
C LEU A 349 5.38 -9.11 15.94
N THR A 350 5.31 -8.89 17.24
CA THR A 350 6.45 -8.44 18.03
C THR A 350 6.51 -9.25 19.30
N ALA A 351 7.65 -9.88 19.58
CA ALA A 351 7.92 -10.53 20.85
C ALA A 351 9.29 -10.09 21.35
N ALA A 352 9.40 -9.82 22.64
CA ALA A 352 10.64 -9.41 23.28
C ALA A 352 10.62 -9.77 24.77
N PRO A 353 11.78 -9.86 25.43
CA PRO A 353 11.85 -10.01 26.88
C PRO A 353 11.18 -8.83 27.59
N THR A 354 10.56 -9.07 28.75
CA THR A 354 9.93 -8.00 29.55
C THR A 354 10.92 -6.87 29.93
N SER A 355 12.21 -7.17 30.04
CA SER A 355 13.27 -6.17 30.26
C SER A 355 13.49 -5.22 29.08
N ILE A 356 13.18 -5.65 27.86
CA ILE A 356 13.20 -4.82 26.65
C ILE A 356 11.91 -4.03 26.56
N TRP A 357 10.75 -4.67 26.76
CA TRP A 357 9.45 -3.97 26.84
C TRP A 357 9.43 -2.88 27.90
N GLY A 358 10.11 -3.09 29.03
CA GLY A 358 10.19 -2.11 30.13
C GLY A 358 11.00 -0.85 29.81
N LYS A 359 11.63 -0.75 28.63
CA LYS A 359 12.44 0.39 28.22
C LYS A 359 11.84 1.04 26.97
N SER A 360 11.40 2.27 27.13
CA SER A 360 10.72 2.98 26.05
C SER A 360 11.63 3.17 24.83
N GLY A 361 11.09 2.91 23.64
CA GLY A 361 11.76 3.07 22.36
C GLY A 361 12.73 1.95 21.97
N LEU A 362 12.88 0.89 22.78
CA LEU A 362 13.69 -0.26 22.36
C LEU A 362 12.93 -1.27 21.51
N VAL A 363 11.60 -1.25 21.56
CA VAL A 363 10.75 -2.07 20.69
C VAL A 363 10.22 -1.22 19.55
N ASP A 364 10.68 -1.50 18.34
CA ASP A 364 10.23 -0.84 17.12
C ASP A 364 10.17 -1.84 15.95
N HIS A 365 10.01 -1.33 14.73
CA HIS A 365 9.94 -2.10 13.49
C HIS A 365 11.14 -3.05 13.27
N ASN A 366 12.33 -2.74 13.81
CA ASN A 366 13.55 -3.54 13.62
C ASN A 366 13.45 -4.98 14.16
N ILE A 367 12.64 -5.21 15.21
CA ILE A 367 12.44 -6.55 15.79
C ILE A 367 11.05 -7.14 15.48
N SER A 368 10.21 -6.37 14.79
CA SER A 368 8.86 -6.78 14.43
C SER A 368 8.85 -7.52 13.10
N LYS A 369 7.92 -8.45 12.93
CA LYS A 369 7.61 -9.12 11.66
C LYS A 369 6.19 -8.77 11.24
N VAL A 370 5.87 -8.95 9.97
CA VAL A 370 4.54 -8.63 9.44
C VAL A 370 4.04 -9.76 8.55
N VAL A 371 2.76 -10.09 8.70
CA VAL A 371 1.97 -10.79 7.68
C VAL A 371 1.03 -9.75 7.08
N SER A 372 1.22 -9.43 5.81
CA SER A 372 0.48 -8.37 5.10
C SER A 372 -0.38 -8.92 3.97
N GLY A 373 -1.24 -8.07 3.42
CA GLY A 373 -2.11 -8.41 2.30
C GLY A 373 -3.24 -9.34 2.69
N ILE A 374 -3.70 -9.32 3.95
CA ILE A 374 -4.75 -10.20 4.45
C ILE A 374 -6.11 -9.66 4.02
N SER A 375 -6.84 -10.46 3.25
CA SER A 375 -8.21 -10.18 2.79
C SER A 375 -8.84 -11.43 2.17
N ASP A 376 -10.12 -11.36 1.82
CA ASP A 376 -10.84 -12.41 1.09
C ASP A 376 -10.31 -12.67 -0.35
N THR A 377 -9.72 -11.63 -0.97
CA THR A 377 -9.25 -11.61 -2.37
C THR A 377 -7.73 -11.76 -2.53
N SER A 378 -6.96 -11.68 -1.44
CA SER A 378 -5.49 -11.83 -1.45
C SER A 378 -5.05 -12.98 -0.53
N LEU A 379 -4.37 -12.72 0.59
CA LEU A 379 -3.99 -13.74 1.56
C LEU A 379 -5.19 -14.01 2.47
N LYS A 380 -5.91 -15.09 2.18
CA LYS A 380 -7.10 -15.47 2.96
C LYS A 380 -6.82 -15.58 4.46
N PRO A 381 -7.70 -15.04 5.33
CA PRO A 381 -7.57 -15.07 6.79
C PRO A 381 -7.19 -16.42 7.41
N GLU A 382 -7.67 -17.54 6.87
CA GLU A 382 -7.33 -18.88 7.34
C GLU A 382 -5.86 -19.23 7.07
N LEU A 383 -5.34 -18.87 5.90
CA LEU A 383 -3.93 -19.05 5.55
C LEU A 383 -3.04 -18.06 6.31
N ALA A 384 -3.48 -16.82 6.44
CA ALA A 384 -2.80 -15.80 7.24
C ALA A 384 -2.62 -16.24 8.70
N THR A 385 -3.62 -16.94 9.27
CA THR A 385 -3.54 -17.53 10.61
C THR A 385 -2.36 -18.49 10.74
N VAL A 386 -2.18 -19.40 9.77
CA VAL A 386 -1.09 -20.39 9.77
C VAL A 386 0.27 -19.72 9.65
N GLN A 387 0.40 -18.74 8.74
CA GLN A 387 1.64 -17.98 8.55
C GLN A 387 1.99 -17.18 9.80
N THR A 388 0.99 -16.50 10.38
CA THR A 388 1.14 -15.69 11.59
C THR A 388 1.62 -16.55 12.76
N MET A 389 0.98 -17.70 12.99
CA MET A 389 1.40 -18.65 14.02
C MET A 389 2.85 -19.09 13.82
N THR A 390 3.25 -19.44 12.60
CA THR A 390 4.62 -19.90 12.29
C THR A 390 5.67 -18.83 12.61
N ILE A 391 5.38 -17.57 12.27
CA ILE A 391 6.29 -16.46 12.54
C ILE A 391 6.33 -16.14 14.04
N LEU A 392 5.18 -16.11 14.70
CA LEU A 392 5.10 -15.79 16.12
C LEU A 392 5.79 -16.87 16.99
N ASP A 393 5.60 -18.15 16.67
CA ASP A 393 6.30 -19.27 17.35
C ASP A 393 7.82 -19.07 17.30
N ARG A 394 8.36 -18.71 16.12
CA ARG A 394 9.78 -18.41 15.95
C ARG A 394 10.23 -17.19 16.75
N LEU A 395 9.44 -16.14 16.81
CA LEU A 395 9.78 -14.94 17.58
C LEU A 395 9.87 -15.24 19.09
N PHE A 396 9.05 -16.15 19.61
CA PHE A 396 9.13 -16.57 21.01
C PHE A 396 10.31 -17.50 21.31
N THR A 397 10.81 -18.26 20.33
CA THR A 397 11.89 -19.25 20.53
C THR A 397 13.29 -18.77 20.16
N THR A 398 13.43 -17.70 19.39
CA THR A 398 14.71 -17.32 18.73
C THR A 398 15.38 -16.07 19.33
N ILE A 399 14.85 -15.51 20.43
CA ILE A 399 15.38 -14.28 21.06
C ILE A 399 15.95 -14.58 22.45
#